data_AF-A0A1E4BBP3-F1
#
_entry.id   AF-A0A1E4BBP3-F1
#
_cell.length_a   1.000
_cell.length_b   1.000
_cell.length_c   1.000
_cell.angle_alpha   90.00
_cell.angle_beta   90.00
_cell.angle_gamma   90.00
#
_symmetry.space_group_name_H-M   'P 1'
#
loop_
_entity.id
_entity.type
_entity.pdbx_description
1 polymer ?
#
loop_
_entity_poly.entity_id
_entity_poly.type
_entity_poly.pdbx_seq_one_letter_code
_entity_poly.pdbx_strand_id
1 'polypeptide(L)'
;MFVRLLGIVGAALLGVTATASAQSTGSAGGHAGHASHGAPSAKQMERGHAMLAAPSGAQSPAGMVMLHGTSAELTLTGDQAGATRPWRIHKGTCTNDQDVVGEVSAFPPVTIGSDGKGTAKATLPAPLTADGAYYVAVHASASDMKTIVACGALTKGQM
;
A
#
# COMPACT_ATOMS: atom_id res chain seq x y z
N MET A 1 -10.21 48.50 13.38
CA MET A 1 -9.93 49.19 12.11
C MET A 1 -10.35 48.25 10.98
N PHE A 2 -11.58 48.40 10.47
CA PHE A 2 -11.89 48.97 9.13
C PHE A 2 -11.20 48.18 7.99
N VAL A 3 -11.87 47.18 7.41
CA VAL A 3 -12.75 47.25 6.21
C VAL A 3 -11.98 47.62 4.95
N ARG A 4 -11.97 46.73 3.95
CA ARG A 4 -12.43 46.90 2.55
C ARG A 4 -12.48 45.53 1.84
N LEU A 5 -13.23 45.25 0.78
CA LEU A 5 -14.57 45.55 0.22
C LEU A 5 -14.54 44.91 -1.20
N LEU A 6 -15.71 44.56 -1.77
CA LEU A 6 -15.99 44.15 -3.17
C LEU A 6 -15.50 42.76 -3.59
N GLY A 7 -16.32 41.81 -4.07
CA GLY A 7 -17.66 41.88 -4.66
C GLY A 7 -17.56 41.87 -6.18
N ILE A 8 -17.90 40.75 -6.84
CA ILE A 8 -18.33 40.72 -8.25
C ILE A 8 -19.50 39.76 -8.40
N VAL A 9 -20.60 40.34 -8.87
CA VAL A 9 -21.85 39.75 -9.34
C VAL A 9 -21.67 39.31 -10.80
N GLY A 10 -22.24 38.17 -11.18
CA GLY A 10 -22.35 37.77 -12.59
C GLY A 10 -23.51 36.79 -12.78
N ALA A 11 -24.68 37.34 -13.09
CA ALA A 11 -25.93 36.60 -13.32
C ALA A 11 -26.19 36.36 -14.81
N ALA A 12 -26.78 35.18 -15.09
CA ALA A 12 -27.72 34.83 -16.16
C ALA A 12 -27.25 34.86 -17.64
N LEU A 13 -27.65 33.84 -18.41
CA LEU A 13 -28.80 33.90 -19.34
C LEU A 13 -28.99 32.57 -20.10
N LEU A 14 -30.25 32.10 -20.05
CA LEU A 14 -31.13 31.55 -21.09
C LEU A 14 -30.63 30.49 -22.10
N GLY A 15 -31.41 29.42 -22.17
CA GLY A 15 -31.22 28.30 -23.08
C GLY A 15 -31.89 28.43 -24.45
N VAL A 16 -31.80 27.33 -25.18
CA VAL A 16 -32.55 27.03 -26.41
C VAL A 16 -33.00 25.57 -26.33
N THR A 17 -34.30 25.37 -26.53
CA THR A 17 -34.98 24.09 -26.71
C THR A 17 -35.13 23.75 -28.21
N ALA A 18 -35.45 22.47 -28.47
CA ALA A 18 -35.85 21.85 -29.74
C ALA A 18 -34.67 21.29 -30.57
N THR A 19 -34.71 20.10 -31.19
CA THR A 19 -35.81 19.23 -31.65
C THR A 19 -35.41 17.74 -31.56
N ALA A 20 -36.40 16.86 -31.41
CA ALA A 20 -36.23 15.41 -31.51
C ALA A 20 -36.14 14.94 -32.96
N SER A 21 -35.32 13.92 -33.23
CA SER A 21 -35.67 12.87 -34.21
C SER A 21 -34.88 11.59 -33.88
N ALA A 22 -35.62 10.54 -33.55
CA ALA A 22 -35.11 9.18 -33.41
C ALA A 22 -34.95 8.57 -34.81
N GLN A 23 -33.80 7.96 -35.09
CA GLN A 23 -33.65 6.96 -36.14
C GLN A 23 -32.73 5.86 -35.61
N SER A 24 -33.32 4.72 -35.26
CA SER A 24 -32.63 3.45 -35.15
C SER A 24 -32.42 2.89 -36.55
N THR A 25 -31.22 2.36 -36.85
CA THR A 25 -31.00 1.17 -37.67
C THR A 25 -29.50 0.89 -37.85
N GLY A 26 -29.09 -0.34 -37.55
CA GLY A 26 -28.08 -1.06 -38.34
C GLY A 26 -26.61 -0.92 -37.95
N SER A 27 -26.11 -1.91 -37.21
CA SER A 27 -24.68 -2.25 -37.12
C SER A 27 -24.10 -2.60 -38.50
N ALA A 28 -22.94 -2.05 -38.84
CA ALA A 28 -21.94 -2.68 -39.71
C ALA A 28 -20.57 -2.07 -39.42
N GLY A 29 -19.53 -2.92 -39.44
CA GLY A 29 -18.25 -2.73 -38.80
C GLY A 29 -17.40 -1.56 -39.31
N GLY A 30 -16.65 -0.99 -38.37
CA GLY A 30 -15.51 -0.12 -38.62
C GLY A 30 -14.56 -0.26 -37.44
N HIS A 31 -13.53 -1.09 -37.61
CA HIS A 31 -12.41 -1.20 -36.66
C HIS A 31 -11.65 0.14 -36.64
N ALA A 32 -12.12 1.08 -35.84
CA ALA A 32 -11.32 2.21 -35.42
C ALA A 32 -10.38 1.71 -34.31
N GLY A 33 -9.13 1.41 -34.69
CA GLY A 33 -8.06 1.16 -33.75
C GLY A 33 -7.91 2.36 -32.84
N HIS A 34 -8.42 2.27 -31.62
CA HIS A 34 -7.99 3.12 -30.54
C HIS A 34 -6.52 2.79 -30.27
N ALA A 35 -5.61 3.57 -30.86
CA ALA A 35 -4.25 3.69 -30.38
C ALA A 35 -4.31 4.45 -29.04
N SER A 36 -4.82 3.79 -28.00
CA SER A 36 -4.52 4.17 -26.63
C SER A 36 -3.01 4.10 -26.51
N HIS A 37 -2.37 5.26 -26.54
CA HIS A 37 -1.02 5.42 -26.04
C HIS A 37 -1.11 5.13 -24.54
N GLY A 38 -1.06 3.84 -24.20
CA GLY A 38 -1.09 3.38 -22.83
C GLY A 38 0.05 4.06 -22.10
N ALA A 39 -0.28 4.77 -21.02
CA ALA A 39 0.74 5.22 -20.08
C ALA A 39 1.64 4.01 -19.77
N PRO A 40 2.98 4.19 -19.71
CA PRO A 40 3.87 3.10 -19.36
C PRO A 40 3.37 2.48 -18.05
N SER A 41 3.02 1.19 -18.10
CA SER A 41 2.62 0.45 -16.90
C SER A 41 3.74 0.60 -15.87
N ALA A 42 3.39 1.04 -14.66
CA ALA A 42 4.35 1.14 -13.57
C ALA A 42 5.03 -0.22 -13.39
N LYS A 43 6.36 -0.23 -13.37
CA LYS A 43 7.11 -1.49 -13.19
C LYS A 43 6.72 -2.10 -11.85
N GLN A 44 6.49 -3.41 -11.82
CA GLN A 44 6.21 -4.14 -10.60
C GLN A 44 7.50 -4.52 -9.87
N MET A 45 7.42 -4.64 -8.54
CA MET A 45 8.49 -5.13 -7.68
C MET A 45 8.45 -6.66 -7.63
N GLU A 46 9.22 -7.30 -8.50
CA GLU A 46 9.30 -8.77 -8.53
C GLU A 46 10.02 -9.36 -7.33
N ARG A 47 10.99 -8.64 -6.77
CA ARG A 47 11.70 -9.00 -5.55
C ARG A 47 11.96 -7.80 -4.67
N GLY A 48 11.88 -8.00 -3.36
CA GLY A 48 12.21 -6.99 -2.38
C GLY A 48 12.66 -7.61 -1.06
N HIS A 49 13.29 -6.80 -0.23
CA HIS A 49 13.63 -7.19 1.13
C HIS A 49 13.59 -6.01 2.09
N ALA A 50 13.30 -6.28 3.36
CA ALA A 50 13.31 -5.31 4.45
C ALA A 50 14.04 -5.90 5.65
N MET A 51 15.04 -5.19 6.18
CA MET A 51 15.62 -5.49 7.50
C MET A 51 14.84 -4.72 8.54
N LEU A 52 14.33 -5.40 9.57
CA LEU A 52 13.50 -4.80 10.60
C LEU A 52 14.29 -4.67 11.90
N ALA A 53 14.19 -3.50 12.51
CA ALA A 53 14.80 -3.22 13.81
C ALA A 53 13.81 -2.52 14.74
N ALA A 54 14.04 -2.63 16.04
CA ALA A 54 13.24 -1.92 17.03
C ALA A 54 13.43 -0.39 16.87
N PRO A 55 12.34 0.40 16.89
CA PRO A 55 12.44 1.87 16.80
C PRO A 55 13.30 2.51 17.89
N SER A 56 13.46 1.83 19.03
CA SER A 56 14.33 2.25 20.15
C SER A 56 15.83 2.09 19.86
N GLY A 57 16.21 1.44 18.76
CA GLY A 57 17.59 1.04 18.48
C GLY A 57 18.02 -0.24 19.21
N ALA A 58 17.09 -0.91 19.91
CA ALA A 58 17.37 -2.21 20.51
C ALA A 58 17.69 -3.25 19.43
N GLN A 59 18.58 -4.20 19.78
CA GLN A 59 18.99 -5.28 18.88
C GLN A 59 17.90 -6.36 18.70
N SER A 60 16.81 -6.29 19.48
CA SER A 60 15.72 -7.26 19.43
C SER A 60 14.36 -6.62 19.73
N PRO A 61 13.28 -7.10 19.09
CA PRO A 61 13.28 -8.13 18.05
C PRO A 61 13.91 -7.63 16.74
N ALA A 62 14.66 -8.50 16.09
CA ALA A 62 15.21 -8.27 14.75
C ALA A 62 14.40 -9.07 13.73
N GLY A 63 14.21 -8.51 12.54
CA GLY A 63 13.40 -9.15 11.51
C GLY A 63 13.94 -9.01 10.10
N MET A 64 13.44 -9.89 9.23
CA MET A 64 13.66 -9.84 7.79
C MET A 64 12.34 -10.12 7.09
N VAL A 65 12.02 -9.32 6.08
CA VAL A 65 10.97 -9.66 5.10
C VAL A 65 11.60 -9.89 3.75
N MET A 66 11.18 -10.96 3.08
CA MET A 66 11.47 -11.22 1.68
C MET A 66 10.17 -11.13 0.88
N LEU A 67 10.18 -10.33 -0.19
CA LEU A 67 9.07 -10.21 -1.13
C LEU A 67 9.44 -10.89 -2.44
N HIS A 68 8.53 -11.70 -2.97
CA HIS A 68 8.60 -12.33 -4.28
C HIS A 68 7.24 -12.17 -4.99
N GLY A 69 7.15 -11.19 -5.90
CA GLY A 69 5.91 -10.78 -6.54
C GLY A 69 4.85 -10.37 -5.52
N THR A 70 3.84 -11.22 -5.34
CA THR A 70 2.76 -11.02 -4.34
C THR A 70 3.02 -11.71 -3.00
N SER A 71 4.03 -12.58 -2.87
CA SER A 71 4.29 -13.30 -1.63
C SER A 71 5.30 -12.56 -0.78
N ALA A 72 4.94 -12.26 0.47
CA ALA A 72 5.84 -11.70 1.48
C ALA A 72 6.05 -12.70 2.61
N GLU A 73 7.30 -12.95 2.99
CA GLU A 73 7.66 -13.83 4.10
C GLU A 73 8.42 -13.05 5.16
N LEU A 74 7.87 -13.02 6.36
CA LEU A 74 8.46 -12.43 7.55
C LEU A 74 9.17 -13.50 8.37
N THR A 75 10.38 -13.19 8.83
CA THR A 75 11.08 -13.90 9.90
C THR A 75 11.41 -12.92 11.01
N LEU A 76 11.13 -13.29 12.26
CA LEU A 76 11.52 -12.57 13.48
C LEU A 76 12.45 -13.44 14.33
N THR A 77 13.37 -12.78 15.05
CA THR A 77 14.33 -13.42 15.94
C THR A 77 14.57 -12.57 17.19
N GLY A 78 14.89 -13.22 18.31
CA GLY A 78 15.17 -12.56 19.58
C GLY A 78 13.93 -11.94 20.24
N ASP A 79 12.73 -12.34 19.83
CA ASP A 79 11.48 -11.83 20.42
C ASP A 79 11.04 -12.69 21.62
N GLN A 80 10.06 -12.20 22.37
CA GLN A 80 9.47 -12.89 23.51
C GLN A 80 8.74 -14.17 23.06
N ALA A 81 9.17 -15.32 23.58
CA ALA A 81 8.50 -16.60 23.36
C ALA A 81 7.00 -16.53 23.71
N GLY A 82 6.17 -17.14 22.85
CA GLY A 82 4.72 -17.14 22.98
C GLY A 82 4.02 -15.83 22.58
N ALA A 83 4.76 -14.79 22.22
CA ALA A 83 4.15 -13.57 21.68
C ALA A 83 3.50 -13.84 20.31
N THR A 84 2.37 -13.17 20.06
CA THR A 84 1.74 -13.12 18.72
C THR A 84 1.83 -11.68 18.23
N ARG A 85 2.57 -11.46 17.14
CA ARG A 85 2.81 -10.12 16.57
C ARG A 85 2.02 -9.96 15.27
N PRO A 86 1.04 -9.04 15.23
CA PRO A 86 0.50 -8.57 13.95
C PRO A 86 1.58 -7.85 13.15
N TRP A 87 1.53 -7.95 11.83
CA TRP A 87 2.46 -7.25 10.96
C TRP A 87 1.79 -6.85 9.65
N ARG A 88 2.28 -5.78 9.02
CA ARG A 88 1.67 -5.19 7.83
C ARG A 88 2.75 -4.58 6.92
N ILE A 89 2.47 -4.53 5.63
CA ILE A 89 3.19 -3.66 4.68
C ILE A 89 2.37 -2.37 4.53
N HIS A 90 3.07 -1.24 4.58
CA HIS A 90 2.52 0.10 4.49
C HIS A 90 3.20 0.89 3.37
N LYS A 91 2.53 1.91 2.85
CA LYS A 91 3.10 2.93 1.96
C LYS A 91 3.79 4.00 2.81
N GLY A 92 4.90 4.54 2.31
CA GLY A 92 5.68 5.57 2.97
C GLY A 92 6.87 5.01 3.75
N THR A 93 7.05 5.45 4.99
CA THR A 93 8.20 5.09 5.84
C THR A 93 7.75 4.82 7.28
N CYS A 94 8.62 4.20 8.09
CA CYS A 94 8.36 3.93 9.51
C CYS A 94 7.86 5.13 10.32
N THR A 95 8.23 6.35 9.92
CA THR A 95 7.86 7.60 10.62
C THR A 95 6.82 8.44 9.86
N ASN A 96 6.37 7.98 8.70
CA ASN A 96 5.39 8.66 7.85
C ASN A 96 4.53 7.59 7.18
N ASP A 97 3.56 7.08 7.93
CA ASP A 97 2.55 6.15 7.44
C ASP A 97 1.57 6.89 6.52
N GLN A 98 1.43 6.40 5.30
CA GLN A 98 0.55 7.03 4.32
C GLN A 98 -0.72 6.23 4.11
N ASP A 99 -0.60 4.90 4.13
CA ASP A 99 -1.70 3.97 3.90
C ASP A 99 -1.18 2.55 4.09
N VAL A 100 -2.10 1.62 4.27
CA VAL A 100 -1.77 0.21 4.43
C VAL A 100 -1.99 -0.57 3.14
N VAL A 101 -1.11 -1.55 2.86
CA VAL A 101 -1.22 -2.37 1.65
C VAL A 101 -2.11 -3.57 1.92
N GLY A 102 -3.15 -3.72 1.11
CA GLY A 102 -4.04 -4.88 1.11
C GLY A 102 -4.86 -5.04 2.39
N GLU A 103 -5.73 -6.05 2.38
CA GLU A 103 -6.64 -6.36 3.48
C GLU A 103 -5.90 -6.95 4.67
N VAL A 104 -6.46 -6.76 5.88
CA VAL A 104 -5.86 -7.27 7.12
C VAL A 104 -5.74 -8.80 7.12
N SER A 105 -6.69 -9.49 6.47
CA SER A 105 -6.73 -10.96 6.38
C SER A 105 -5.60 -11.54 5.55
N ALA A 106 -4.94 -10.74 4.70
CA ALA A 106 -3.79 -11.16 3.93
C ALA A 106 -2.52 -11.32 4.79
N PHE A 107 -2.53 -10.82 6.03
CA PHE A 107 -1.38 -10.82 6.95
C PHE A 107 -1.69 -11.60 8.23
N PRO A 108 -1.59 -12.94 8.20
CA PRO A 108 -1.63 -13.75 9.42
C PRO A 108 -0.57 -13.26 10.42
N PRO A 109 -0.91 -13.08 11.71
CA PRO A 109 0.06 -12.74 12.73
C PRO A 109 1.19 -13.78 12.82
N VAL A 110 2.38 -13.35 13.21
CA VAL A 110 3.50 -14.26 13.50
C VAL A 110 3.46 -14.66 14.97
N THR A 111 3.49 -15.97 15.24
CA THR A 111 3.65 -16.51 16.60
C THR A 111 5.12 -16.82 16.85
N ILE A 112 5.65 -16.34 17.97
CA ILE A 112 7.03 -16.56 18.38
C ILE A 112 7.13 -17.88 19.15
N GLY A 113 7.97 -18.79 18.66
CA GLY A 113 8.29 -20.06 19.29
C GLY A 113 9.09 -19.90 20.58
N SER A 114 9.31 -21.02 21.27
CA SER A 114 10.09 -21.06 22.51
C SER A 114 11.57 -20.68 22.32
N ASP A 115 12.07 -20.72 21.09
CA ASP A 115 13.42 -20.30 20.71
C ASP A 115 13.54 -18.80 20.38
N GLY A 116 12.46 -18.04 20.58
CA GLY A 116 12.42 -16.60 20.29
C GLY A 116 12.35 -16.28 18.80
N LYS A 117 12.00 -17.25 17.94
CA LYS A 117 11.85 -17.07 16.49
C LYS A 117 10.42 -17.25 16.04
N GLY A 118 10.04 -16.60 14.95
CA GLY A 118 8.74 -16.80 14.32
C GLY A 118 8.79 -16.50 12.83
N THR A 119 7.95 -17.17 12.06
CA THR A 119 7.80 -16.94 10.63
C THR A 119 6.32 -16.78 10.26
N ALA A 120 6.01 -15.88 9.35
CA ALA A 120 4.69 -15.73 8.77
C ALA A 120 4.77 -15.40 7.28
N LYS A 121 3.73 -15.76 6.52
CA LYS A 121 3.63 -15.44 5.10
C LYS A 121 2.35 -14.66 4.84
N ALA A 122 2.44 -13.67 3.98
CA ALA A 122 1.33 -12.88 3.47
C ALA A 122 1.27 -12.98 1.95
N THR A 123 0.06 -12.92 1.40
CA THR A 123 -0.17 -12.88 -0.06
C THR A 123 -0.91 -11.60 -0.41
N LEU A 124 -0.26 -10.74 -1.17
CA LEU A 124 -0.80 -9.47 -1.62
C LEU A 124 -1.77 -9.68 -2.79
N PRO A 125 -2.81 -8.83 -2.92
CA PRO A 125 -3.75 -8.91 -4.04
C PRO A 125 -3.10 -8.56 -5.39
N ALA A 126 -2.01 -7.79 -5.38
CA ALA A 126 -1.22 -7.44 -6.55
C ALA A 126 0.24 -7.17 -6.14
N PRO A 127 1.21 -7.31 -7.07
CA PRO A 127 2.59 -6.90 -6.81
C PRO A 127 2.69 -5.41 -6.47
N LEU A 128 3.65 -5.06 -5.63
CA LEU A 128 3.95 -3.66 -5.32
C LEU A 128 4.52 -2.95 -6.55
N THR A 129 4.40 -1.62 -6.63
CA THR A 129 5.11 -0.87 -7.68
C THR A 129 6.59 -0.74 -7.31
N ALA A 130 7.48 -0.83 -8.29
CA ALA A 130 8.92 -0.84 -8.08
C ALA A 130 9.49 0.52 -7.65
N ASP A 131 8.76 1.60 -7.93
CA ASP A 131 9.08 2.99 -7.61
C ASP A 131 8.38 3.50 -6.35
N GLY A 132 7.51 2.68 -5.74
CA GLY A 132 6.81 3.04 -4.52
C GLY A 132 7.73 2.97 -3.28
N ALA A 133 7.46 3.85 -2.31
CA ALA A 133 8.04 3.76 -0.98
C ALA A 133 7.15 2.87 -0.10
N TYR A 134 7.73 1.82 0.46
CA TYR A 134 7.03 0.89 1.34
C TYR A 134 7.88 0.56 2.57
N TYR A 135 7.20 0.19 3.64
CA TYR A 135 7.85 -0.32 4.85
C TYR A 135 7.01 -1.43 5.48
N VAL A 136 7.67 -2.23 6.31
CA VAL A 136 7.01 -3.26 7.11
C VAL A 136 6.97 -2.79 8.56
N ALA A 137 5.80 -2.93 9.18
CA ALA A 137 5.59 -2.68 10.59
C ALA A 137 5.22 -3.99 11.30
N VAL A 138 5.83 -4.25 12.45
CA VAL A 138 5.45 -5.32 13.36
C VAL A 138 4.94 -4.68 14.65
N HIS A 139 3.71 -5.02 15.02
CA HIS A 139 3.01 -4.43 16.16
C HIS A 139 3.19 -5.26 17.43
N ALA A 140 3.04 -4.62 18.59
CA ALA A 140 3.19 -5.27 19.88
C ALA A 140 2.16 -6.41 20.07
N SER A 141 0.89 -6.17 19.80
CA SER A 141 -0.15 -7.20 19.89
C SER A 141 -1.42 -6.76 19.16
N ALA A 142 -2.41 -7.65 19.03
CA ALA A 142 -3.72 -7.30 18.47
C ALA A 142 -4.48 -6.24 19.31
N SER A 143 -4.20 -6.15 20.61
CA SER A 143 -4.76 -5.13 21.50
C SER A 143 -3.94 -3.84 21.56
N ASP A 144 -2.69 -3.86 21.10
CA ASP A 144 -1.81 -2.70 20.98
C ASP A 144 -1.18 -2.64 19.58
N MET A 145 -2.00 -2.17 18.63
CA MET A 145 -1.60 -1.93 17.25
C MET A 145 -0.81 -0.61 17.07
N LYS A 146 -0.70 0.24 18.10
CA LYS A 146 0.00 1.53 17.99
C LYS A 146 1.48 1.39 18.28
N THR A 147 1.85 0.46 19.15
CA THR A 147 3.25 0.19 19.47
C THR A 147 3.89 -0.67 18.39
N ILE A 148 4.90 -0.12 17.72
CA ILE A 148 5.72 -0.83 16.74
C ILE A 148 6.95 -1.41 17.44
N VAL A 149 7.11 -2.73 17.39
CA VAL A 149 8.23 -3.46 18.00
C VAL A 149 9.37 -3.69 17.01
N ALA A 150 9.09 -3.71 15.71
CA ALA A 150 10.10 -3.73 14.66
C ALA A 150 9.58 -3.03 13.40
N CYS A 151 10.46 -2.30 12.73
CA CYS A 151 10.15 -1.59 11.49
C CYS A 151 11.33 -1.59 10.52
N GLY A 152 11.05 -1.57 9.22
CA GLY A 152 12.09 -1.46 8.20
C GLY A 152 11.56 -1.10 6.82
N ALA A 153 12.34 -0.34 6.08
CA ALA A 153 12.04 0.01 4.69
C ALA A 153 12.12 -1.23 3.80
N LEU A 154 11.12 -1.40 2.92
CA LEU A 154 11.10 -2.45 1.92
C LEU A 154 11.75 -1.94 0.64
N THR A 155 12.91 -2.50 0.33
CA THR A 155 13.73 -2.09 -0.81
C THR A 155 13.64 -3.14 -1.92
N LYS A 156 13.67 -2.68 -3.17
CA LYS A 156 13.71 -3.58 -4.33
C LYS A 156 15.03 -4.37 -4.33
N GLY A 157 14.94 -5.69 -4.49
CA GLY A 157 16.10 -6.54 -4.74
C GLY A 157 16.60 -6.35 -6.18
N GLN A 158 17.90 -6.14 -6.35
CA GLN A 158 18.52 -6.12 -7.68
C GLN A 158 18.52 -7.56 -8.23
N MET A 159 18.18 -7.73 -9.51
CA MET A 159 18.27 -9.00 -10.23
C MET A 159 19.71 -9.27 -10.65
#